data_AF-A0A6M0BZD4-F1
#
_entry.id   AF-A0A6M0BZD4-F1
#
_cell.length_a   1.000
_cell.length_b   1.000
_cell.length_c   1.000
_cell.angle_alpha   90.00
_cell.angle_beta   90.00
_cell.angle_gamma   90.00
#
_symmetry.space_group_name_H-M   'P 1'
#
loop_
_entity.id
_entity.type
_entity.pdbx_description
1 polymer ?
#
loop_
_entity_poly.entity_id
_entity_poly.type
_entity_poly.pdbx_seq_one_letter_code
_entity_poly.pdbx_strand_id
1 'polypeptide(L)'
;TRVVTRNGEIANLKNLDKVGVKLAKSVAILNDASSSDFEEVKNLADARVVKAILAVVAANEEKDDKDLPPIVAELHSEQYRRLAKSIAPKAVTTINEAEILGLILVQTSRNIGLATVYLDLVGFENNEFYFYRPELGWRGLTFGQLLFRFMKSRPIGVRRYDGSATIKPSWDYKLADDDELIVLAEDDSTIKFMSEALLEQKTVSYTDRLPSIPKIEKHLIIGWNSKAPIALKEYAEYVGEGSEVNLVVDELTSEIQNNFDEIAKSFPDVGMNVWEVDLNSVEELKSLKPYKYNSISILASSGKNAEEIDAKTLTVLLEHRQIFQEYTEETGEKVTTALIAEIVNSEDTELVVKAGVKDFLLSNKFVSKILAQVSQAPDVMAVYKQLFIAEGSELYLKPVKLYFPPEAMMFQDITFGDCVVAAQKRDELCIGLKIGALSTEQEKDFGIELIPKLNESFNLTKDDALIVLAEDEN
;
A
#
# COMPACT_ATOMS: atom_id res chain seq x y z
N THR A 1 -16.95 -7.59 -19.74
CA THR A 1 -15.74 -7.47 -20.59
C THR A 1 -15.63 -8.64 -21.55
N ARG A 2 -15.16 -8.43 -22.79
CA ARG A 2 -14.89 -9.53 -23.75
C ARG A 2 -13.39 -9.84 -23.73
N VAL A 3 -13.02 -11.07 -23.38
CA VAL A 3 -11.63 -11.54 -23.42
C VAL A 3 -11.38 -12.28 -24.74
N VAL A 4 -10.29 -11.95 -25.42
CA VAL A 4 -9.87 -12.60 -26.67
C VAL A 4 -8.44 -13.09 -26.51
N THR A 5 -8.24 -14.40 -26.61
CA THR A 5 -6.92 -15.02 -26.44
C THR A 5 -6.28 -15.32 -27.79
N ARG A 6 -4.95 -15.26 -27.84
CA ARG A 6 -4.10 -15.69 -28.96
C ARG A 6 -2.90 -16.42 -28.39
N ASN A 7 -2.36 -17.37 -29.15
CA ASN A 7 -1.12 -18.06 -28.82
C ASN A 7 0.00 -17.51 -29.72
N GLY A 8 1.10 -17.10 -29.10
CA GLY A 8 2.30 -16.64 -29.79
C GLY A 8 3.32 -16.03 -28.82
N GLU A 9 4.52 -15.76 -29.34
CA GLU A 9 5.58 -15.07 -28.61
C GLU A 9 5.33 -13.56 -28.53
N ILE A 10 5.51 -12.99 -27.33
CA ILE A 10 5.32 -11.56 -27.02
C ILE A 10 6.35 -10.63 -27.68
N ALA A 11 7.50 -11.16 -28.10
CA ALA A 11 8.57 -10.40 -28.75
C ALA A 11 8.60 -10.61 -30.28
N ASN A 12 7.51 -11.10 -30.88
CA ASN A 12 7.41 -11.37 -32.31
C ASN A 12 6.42 -10.41 -32.98
N LEU A 13 6.91 -9.56 -33.90
CA LEU A 13 6.10 -8.53 -34.56
C LEU A 13 4.84 -9.09 -35.26
N LYS A 14 4.94 -10.25 -35.93
CA LYS A 14 3.79 -10.87 -36.60
C LYS A 14 2.73 -11.34 -35.60
N ASN A 15 3.12 -11.71 -34.38
CA ASN A 15 2.16 -12.08 -33.34
C ASN A 15 1.54 -10.84 -32.70
N LEU A 16 2.30 -9.77 -32.53
CA LEU A 16 1.80 -8.48 -32.05
C LEU A 16 0.77 -7.87 -33.03
N ASP A 17 0.96 -8.03 -34.33
CA ASP A 17 -0.03 -7.63 -35.35
C ASP A 17 -1.35 -8.41 -35.21
N LYS A 18 -1.31 -9.70 -34.89
CA LYS A 18 -2.52 -10.53 -34.69
C LYS A 18 -3.37 -10.10 -33.50
N VAL A 19 -2.77 -9.45 -32.51
CA VAL A 19 -3.47 -8.90 -31.34
C VAL A 19 -3.76 -7.40 -31.51
N GLY A 20 -3.43 -6.82 -32.67
CA GLY A 20 -3.73 -5.42 -32.98
C GLY A 20 -2.96 -4.43 -32.12
N VAL A 21 -1.69 -4.70 -31.79
CA VAL A 21 -0.89 -3.85 -30.89
C VAL A 21 -0.88 -2.36 -31.29
N LYS A 22 -0.94 -2.07 -32.59
CA LYS A 22 -0.97 -0.71 -33.14
C LYS A 22 -2.23 0.09 -32.79
N LEU A 23 -3.32 -0.62 -32.50
CA LEU A 23 -4.65 -0.09 -32.15
C LEU A 23 -4.93 -0.20 -30.65
N ALA A 24 -4.02 -0.78 -29.86
CA ALA A 24 -4.22 -0.96 -28.44
C ALA A 24 -4.29 0.41 -27.74
N LYS A 25 -5.22 0.57 -26.80
CA LYS A 25 -5.26 1.74 -25.92
C LYS A 25 -4.06 1.74 -24.96
N SER A 26 -3.67 0.55 -24.50
CA SER A 26 -2.51 0.32 -23.62
C SER A 26 -2.02 -1.11 -23.77
N VAL A 27 -0.78 -1.34 -23.31
CA VAL A 27 -0.12 -2.66 -23.31
C VAL A 27 0.39 -2.95 -21.90
N ALA A 28 -0.04 -4.06 -21.31
CA ALA A 28 0.51 -4.58 -20.05
C ALA A 28 1.39 -5.79 -20.35
N ILE A 29 2.62 -5.77 -19.87
CA ILE A 29 3.60 -6.85 -20.01
C ILE A 29 3.86 -7.42 -18.62
N LEU A 30 3.31 -8.61 -18.37
CA LEU A 30 3.48 -9.32 -17.11
C LEU A 30 4.83 -10.02 -17.06
N ASN A 31 5.42 -10.09 -15.88
CA ASN A 31 6.63 -10.87 -15.64
C ASN A 31 6.23 -12.33 -15.34
N ASP A 32 6.97 -13.30 -15.89
CA ASP A 32 6.70 -14.72 -15.63
C ASP A 32 7.43 -15.25 -14.39
N ALA A 33 8.28 -14.44 -13.74
CA ALA A 33 8.89 -14.73 -12.46
C ALA A 33 8.20 -13.95 -11.32
N SER A 34 8.04 -14.61 -10.17
CA SER A 34 7.59 -14.02 -8.90
C SER A 34 8.75 -13.33 -8.16
N SER A 35 8.47 -12.35 -7.30
CA SER A 35 9.45 -11.76 -6.37
C SER A 35 10.01 -12.75 -5.36
N SER A 36 9.36 -13.91 -5.16
CA SER A 36 9.88 -15.01 -4.34
C SER A 36 10.81 -15.97 -5.11
N ASP A 37 10.94 -15.83 -6.43
CA ASP A 37 11.82 -16.66 -7.24
C ASP A 37 13.30 -16.25 -7.10
N PHE A 38 14.19 -17.19 -7.43
CA PHE A 38 15.63 -16.97 -7.45
C PHE A 38 16.04 -15.90 -8.48
N GLU A 39 17.13 -15.19 -8.19
CA GLU A 39 17.65 -14.10 -9.04
C GLU A 39 17.91 -14.50 -10.49
N GLU A 40 18.40 -15.72 -10.76
CA GLU A 40 18.64 -16.18 -12.13
C GLU A 40 17.35 -16.25 -12.96
N VAL A 41 16.24 -16.69 -12.34
CA VAL A 41 14.92 -16.79 -12.98
C VAL A 41 14.38 -15.39 -13.25
N LYS A 42 14.45 -14.50 -12.25
CA LYS A 42 13.99 -13.11 -12.37
C LYS A 42 14.76 -12.33 -13.44
N ASN A 43 16.08 -12.46 -13.50
CA ASN A 43 16.89 -11.78 -14.51
C ASN A 43 16.57 -12.23 -15.95
N LEU A 44 16.32 -13.53 -16.14
CA LEU A 44 15.92 -14.06 -17.45
C LEU A 44 14.53 -13.56 -17.86
N ALA A 45 13.60 -13.52 -16.90
CA ALA A 45 12.25 -13.02 -17.10
C ALA A 45 12.25 -11.51 -17.43
N ASP A 46 12.99 -10.69 -16.69
CA ASP A 46 13.19 -9.27 -16.96
C ASP A 46 13.75 -9.01 -18.36
N ALA A 47 14.73 -9.82 -18.80
CA ALA A 47 15.27 -9.72 -20.15
C ALA A 47 14.19 -9.99 -21.23
N ARG A 48 13.26 -10.93 -20.98
CA ARG A 48 12.12 -11.19 -21.89
C ARG A 48 11.14 -10.03 -21.89
N VAL A 49 10.85 -9.45 -20.74
CA VAL A 49 10.00 -8.25 -20.61
C VAL A 49 10.58 -7.09 -21.40
N VAL A 50 11.86 -6.77 -21.23
CA VAL A 50 12.53 -5.70 -22.01
C VAL A 50 12.52 -6.00 -23.51
N LYS A 51 12.74 -7.26 -23.90
CA LYS A 51 12.62 -7.67 -25.31
C LYS A 51 11.20 -7.47 -25.86
N ALA A 52 10.17 -7.70 -25.04
CA ALA A 52 8.78 -7.46 -25.42
C ALA A 52 8.48 -5.96 -25.56
N ILE A 53 8.98 -5.11 -24.67
CA ILE A 53 8.89 -3.64 -24.79
C ILE A 53 9.49 -3.19 -26.12
N LEU A 54 10.70 -3.64 -26.45
CA LEU A 54 11.35 -3.34 -27.74
C LEU A 54 10.48 -3.76 -28.94
N ALA A 55 9.85 -4.94 -28.87
CA ALA A 55 8.98 -5.42 -29.94
C ALA A 55 7.71 -4.59 -30.09
N VAL A 56 7.10 -4.13 -28.99
CA VAL A 56 5.92 -3.24 -29.01
C VAL A 56 6.27 -1.89 -29.63
N VAL A 57 7.42 -1.32 -29.25
CA VAL A 57 7.92 -0.04 -29.79
C VAL A 57 8.25 -0.20 -31.28
N ALA A 58 8.97 -1.24 -31.67
CA ALA A 58 9.27 -1.53 -33.08
C ALA A 58 8.02 -1.80 -33.91
N ALA A 59 6.98 -2.43 -33.35
CA ALA A 59 5.70 -2.61 -34.02
C ALA A 59 4.96 -1.28 -34.25
N ASN A 60 5.33 -0.20 -33.58
CA ASN A 60 4.74 1.13 -33.72
C ASN A 60 5.75 2.16 -34.28
N GLU A 61 6.70 1.72 -35.13
CA GLU A 61 7.81 2.55 -35.65
C GLU A 61 7.40 3.88 -36.32
N GLU A 62 6.15 4.00 -36.77
CA GLU A 62 5.60 5.22 -37.38
C GLU A 62 5.21 6.29 -36.35
N LYS A 63 5.20 5.97 -35.05
CA LYS A 63 4.76 6.85 -33.96
C LYS A 63 5.96 7.38 -33.17
N ASP A 64 5.88 8.64 -32.75
CA ASP A 64 6.79 9.17 -31.73
C ASP A 64 6.50 8.50 -30.37
N ASP A 65 7.50 8.53 -29.47
CA ASP A 65 7.39 7.98 -28.10
C ASP A 65 6.13 8.45 -27.34
N LYS A 66 5.76 9.73 -27.50
CA LYS A 66 4.56 10.32 -26.88
C LYS A 66 3.23 9.77 -27.41
N ASP A 67 3.24 9.16 -28.61
CA ASP A 67 2.06 8.68 -29.33
C ASP A 67 1.95 7.15 -29.29
N LEU A 68 2.95 6.48 -28.70
CA LEU A 68 2.88 5.06 -28.39
C LEU A 68 1.74 4.78 -27.39
N PRO A 69 1.10 3.60 -27.47
CA PRO A 69 0.23 3.17 -26.38
C PRO A 69 1.06 3.11 -25.09
N PRO A 70 0.52 3.53 -23.93
CA PRO A 70 1.18 3.31 -22.66
C PRO A 70 1.57 1.84 -22.47
N ILE A 71 2.82 1.62 -22.11
CA ILE A 71 3.41 0.30 -21.87
C ILE A 71 3.69 0.20 -20.38
N VAL A 72 2.97 -0.67 -19.68
CA VAL A 72 3.24 -0.97 -18.28
C VAL A 72 3.90 -2.32 -18.19
N ALA A 73 5.04 -2.38 -17.50
CA ALA A 73 5.85 -3.59 -17.41
C ALA A 73 6.29 -3.85 -15.98
N GLU A 74 6.18 -5.10 -15.56
CA GLU A 74 6.68 -5.57 -14.28
C GLU A 74 8.13 -6.06 -14.42
N LEU A 75 9.03 -5.54 -13.58
CA LEU A 75 10.47 -5.77 -13.67
C LEU A 75 11.10 -5.79 -12.27
N HIS A 76 11.85 -6.85 -11.97
CA HIS A 76 12.46 -7.11 -10.66
C HIS A 76 13.78 -6.36 -10.45
N SER A 77 14.62 -6.28 -11.47
CA SER A 77 15.93 -5.65 -11.44
C SER A 77 15.88 -4.16 -11.76
N GLU A 78 16.57 -3.37 -10.94
CA GLU A 78 16.69 -1.93 -11.16
C GLU A 78 17.38 -1.62 -12.51
N GLN A 79 18.38 -2.41 -12.89
CA GLN A 79 19.08 -2.25 -14.17
C GLN A 79 18.11 -2.41 -15.35
N TYR A 80 17.29 -3.46 -15.34
CA TYR A 80 16.31 -3.69 -16.39
C TYR A 80 15.18 -2.65 -16.37
N ARG A 81 14.76 -2.16 -15.20
CA ARG A 81 13.82 -1.01 -15.10
C ARG A 81 14.38 0.25 -15.76
N ARG A 82 15.65 0.59 -15.49
CA ARG A 82 16.32 1.75 -16.12
C ARG A 82 16.41 1.57 -17.63
N LEU A 83 16.79 0.37 -18.09
CA LEU A 83 16.85 0.04 -19.51
C LEU A 83 15.47 0.15 -20.19
N ALA A 84 14.43 -0.43 -19.59
CA ALA A 84 13.06 -0.39 -20.08
C ALA A 84 12.57 1.05 -20.30
N LYS A 85 12.76 1.92 -19.29
CA LYS A 85 12.40 3.34 -19.39
C LYS A 85 13.19 4.07 -20.48
N SER A 86 14.45 3.71 -20.70
CA SER A 86 15.28 4.36 -21.73
C SER A 86 14.82 4.07 -23.17
N ILE A 87 14.07 2.99 -23.40
CA ILE A 87 13.58 2.61 -24.74
C ILE A 87 12.52 3.61 -25.23
N ALA A 88 11.57 3.95 -24.37
CA ALA A 88 10.44 4.82 -24.68
C ALA A 88 10.03 5.59 -23.41
N PRO A 89 10.77 6.66 -23.06
CA PRO A 89 10.64 7.34 -21.76
C PRO A 89 9.25 7.89 -21.44
N LYS A 90 8.46 8.24 -22.45
CA LYS A 90 7.09 8.79 -22.26
C LYS A 90 6.02 7.71 -22.27
N ALA A 91 6.28 6.56 -22.86
CA ALA A 91 5.31 5.47 -22.93
C ALA A 91 5.51 4.39 -21.86
N VAL A 92 6.74 4.15 -21.41
CA VAL A 92 7.08 3.02 -20.53
C VAL A 92 7.01 3.40 -19.06
N THR A 93 6.09 2.75 -18.34
CA THR A 93 6.01 2.77 -16.88
C THR A 93 6.39 1.40 -16.33
N THR A 94 7.32 1.38 -15.37
CA THR A 94 7.80 0.11 -14.77
C THR A 94 7.31 -0.04 -13.35
N ILE A 95 6.95 -1.26 -12.97
CA ILE A 95 6.52 -1.62 -11.63
C ILE A 95 7.52 -2.63 -11.06
N ASN A 96 7.90 -2.46 -9.79
CA ASN A 96 8.60 -3.48 -9.02
C ASN A 96 7.64 -3.90 -7.89
N GLU A 97 7.11 -5.12 -7.97
CA GLU A 97 6.18 -5.59 -6.95
C GLU A 97 6.83 -5.70 -5.57
N ALA A 98 8.11 -6.08 -5.49
CA ALA A 98 8.79 -6.24 -4.21
C ALA A 98 8.95 -4.91 -3.48
N GLU A 99 9.28 -3.83 -4.20
CA GLU A 99 9.33 -2.47 -3.65
C GLU A 99 7.99 -2.07 -3.04
N ILE A 100 6.90 -2.23 -3.79
CA ILE A 100 5.56 -1.81 -3.32
C ILE A 100 5.11 -2.66 -2.15
N LEU A 101 5.16 -3.99 -2.28
CA LEU A 101 4.64 -4.90 -1.27
C LEU A 101 5.47 -4.89 0.01
N GLY A 102 6.80 -4.71 -0.09
CA GLY A 102 7.68 -4.58 1.07
C GLY A 102 7.34 -3.34 1.91
N LEU A 103 7.05 -2.21 1.27
CA LEU A 103 6.64 -0.97 1.96
C LEU A 103 5.26 -1.12 2.62
N ILE A 104 4.27 -1.62 1.87
CA ILE A 104 2.92 -1.87 2.40
C ILE A 104 2.98 -2.85 3.58
N LEU A 105 3.82 -3.87 3.52
CA LEU A 105 3.98 -4.84 4.61
C LEU A 105 4.43 -4.15 5.91
N VAL A 106 5.41 -3.25 5.84
CA VAL A 106 5.89 -2.53 7.03
C VAL A 106 4.80 -1.63 7.59
N GLN A 107 4.14 -0.82 6.76
CA GLN A 107 3.09 0.09 7.22
C GLN A 107 1.88 -0.64 7.82
N THR A 108 1.46 -1.75 7.21
CA THR A 108 0.35 -2.59 7.70
C THR A 108 0.70 -3.36 8.96
N SER A 109 1.99 -3.68 9.18
CA SER A 109 2.45 -4.31 10.41
C SER A 109 2.36 -3.42 11.64
N ARG A 110 2.50 -2.10 11.44
CA ARG A 110 2.48 -1.09 12.50
C ARG A 110 1.06 -0.61 12.78
N ASN A 111 0.17 -0.67 11.79
CA ASN A 111 -1.21 -0.20 11.88
C ASN A 111 -2.21 -1.26 11.39
N ILE A 112 -2.79 -1.98 12.35
CA ILE A 112 -3.73 -3.09 12.08
C ILE A 112 -4.99 -2.60 11.34
N GLY A 113 -5.26 -3.17 10.17
CA GLY A 113 -6.38 -2.93 9.27
C GLY A 113 -6.03 -2.08 8.05
N LEU A 114 -4.79 -1.57 7.95
CA LEU A 114 -4.39 -0.78 6.78
C LEU A 114 -4.30 -1.61 5.51
N ALA A 115 -4.12 -2.94 5.59
CA ALA A 115 -3.99 -3.76 4.38
C ALA A 115 -5.25 -3.68 3.53
N THR A 116 -6.43 -3.72 4.17
CA THR A 116 -7.72 -3.56 3.48
C THR A 116 -7.89 -2.15 2.94
N VAL A 117 -7.45 -1.11 3.67
CA VAL A 117 -7.53 0.28 3.17
C VAL A 117 -6.67 0.45 1.91
N TYR A 118 -5.43 -0.07 1.92
CA TYR A 118 -4.59 -0.04 0.74
C TYR A 118 -5.18 -0.83 -0.42
N LEU A 119 -5.82 -1.97 -0.14
CA LEU A 119 -6.47 -2.78 -1.16
C LEU A 119 -7.68 -2.08 -1.81
N ASP A 120 -8.36 -1.22 -1.06
CA ASP A 120 -9.46 -0.37 -1.53
C ASP A 120 -8.97 0.80 -2.39
N LEU A 121 -7.78 1.33 -2.07
CA LEU A 121 -7.15 2.42 -2.81
C LEU A 121 -6.49 1.97 -4.12
N VAL A 122 -6.31 0.66 -4.33
CA VAL A 122 -5.72 0.12 -5.57
C VAL A 122 -6.79 -0.50 -6.47
N GLY A 123 -6.65 -0.30 -7.78
CA GLY A 123 -7.51 -0.92 -8.79
C GLY A 123 -8.70 -0.04 -9.21
N PHE A 124 -9.79 -0.69 -9.63
CA PHE A 124 -11.02 -0.05 -10.14
C PHE A 124 -12.27 -0.43 -9.32
N GLU A 125 -12.07 -1.12 -8.20
CA GLU A 125 -13.17 -1.47 -7.30
C GLU A 125 -13.23 -0.38 -6.23
N ASN A 126 -14.44 0.08 -5.92
CA ASN A 126 -14.72 1.10 -4.93
C ASN A 126 -14.14 2.47 -5.29
N ASN A 127 -12.85 2.73 -5.08
CA ASN A 127 -12.28 4.07 -5.15
C ASN A 127 -11.02 4.14 -6.02
N GLU A 128 -10.95 5.15 -6.87
CA GLU A 128 -9.86 5.34 -7.84
C GLU A 128 -9.25 6.74 -7.77
N PHE A 129 -8.00 6.85 -8.23
CA PHE A 129 -7.32 8.12 -8.37
C PHE A 129 -7.61 8.77 -9.72
N TYR A 130 -8.08 10.00 -9.67
CA TYR A 130 -8.31 10.84 -10.82
C TYR A 130 -7.52 12.15 -10.72
N PHE A 131 -7.14 12.69 -11.87
CA PHE A 131 -6.55 14.02 -11.98
C PHE A 131 -7.63 14.98 -12.49
N TYR A 132 -7.98 15.96 -11.66
CA TYR A 132 -9.08 16.87 -11.94
C TYR A 132 -8.62 18.33 -11.95
N ARG A 133 -9.08 19.08 -12.94
CA ARG A 133 -8.89 20.53 -13.03
C ARG A 133 -10.16 21.20 -13.57
N PRO A 134 -10.70 22.22 -12.88
CA PRO A 134 -11.88 22.95 -13.36
C PRO A 134 -11.51 23.82 -14.56
N GLU A 135 -12.45 23.97 -15.50
CA GLU A 135 -12.24 24.76 -16.74
C GLU A 135 -11.86 26.22 -16.49
N LEU A 136 -12.35 26.81 -15.39
CA LEU A 136 -12.14 28.21 -15.03
C LEU A 136 -10.97 28.42 -14.06
N GLY A 137 -10.12 27.41 -13.87
CA GLY A 137 -8.98 27.43 -12.95
C GLY A 137 -9.39 27.42 -11.47
N TRP A 138 -8.38 27.47 -10.58
CA TRP A 138 -8.57 27.37 -9.14
C TRP A 138 -8.83 28.70 -8.47
N ARG A 139 -8.58 29.83 -9.16
CA ARG A 139 -8.88 31.19 -8.69
C ARG A 139 -8.25 31.50 -7.32
N GLY A 140 -7.07 30.97 -7.06
CA GLY A 140 -6.30 31.18 -5.83
C GLY A 140 -6.80 30.42 -4.60
N LEU A 141 -7.67 29.41 -4.78
CA LEU A 141 -8.05 28.51 -3.69
C LEU A 141 -6.84 27.75 -3.15
N THR A 142 -6.82 27.57 -1.82
CA THR A 142 -5.80 26.73 -1.18
C THR A 142 -6.25 25.27 -1.11
N PHE A 143 -5.30 24.34 -0.97
CA PHE A 143 -5.60 22.93 -0.80
C PHE A 143 -6.56 22.67 0.38
N GLY A 144 -6.35 23.35 1.52
CA GLY A 144 -7.22 23.21 2.68
C GLY A 144 -8.67 23.65 2.44
N GLN A 145 -8.89 24.63 1.56
CA GLN A 145 -10.24 25.06 1.18
C GLN A 145 -10.94 24.06 0.24
N LEU A 146 -10.17 23.33 -0.56
CA LEU A 146 -10.69 22.39 -1.56
C LEU A 146 -11.33 21.16 -0.94
N LEU A 147 -10.95 20.78 0.28
CA LEU A 147 -11.56 19.65 1.01
C LEU A 147 -13.07 19.78 1.20
N PHE A 148 -13.62 21.00 1.17
CA PHE A 148 -15.04 21.29 1.36
C PHE A 148 -15.76 21.65 0.06
N ARG A 149 -15.12 21.42 -1.11
CA ARG A 149 -15.69 21.73 -2.44
C ARG A 149 -16.18 20.50 -3.21
N PHE A 150 -16.08 19.32 -2.60
CA PHE A 150 -16.47 18.04 -3.19
C PHE A 150 -17.36 17.27 -2.21
N MET A 151 -18.52 16.80 -2.68
CA MET A 151 -19.50 16.12 -1.82
C MET A 151 -19.23 14.63 -1.68
N LYS A 152 -18.85 13.96 -2.78
CA LYS A 152 -18.68 12.50 -2.92
C LYS A 152 -17.30 12.09 -3.47
N SER A 153 -16.33 12.99 -3.34
CA SER A 153 -14.97 12.77 -3.79
C SER A 153 -14.05 13.55 -2.87
N ARG A 154 -12.79 13.13 -2.77
CA ARG A 154 -11.86 13.66 -1.79
C ARG A 154 -10.57 14.08 -2.47
N PRO A 155 -10.22 15.38 -2.48
CA PRO A 155 -8.88 15.81 -2.83
C PRO A 155 -7.89 15.22 -1.83
N ILE A 156 -6.85 14.55 -2.35
CA ILE A 156 -5.79 13.95 -1.52
C ILE A 156 -4.41 14.53 -1.80
N GLY A 157 -4.25 15.22 -2.92
CA GLY A 157 -2.96 15.74 -3.33
C GLY A 157 -3.05 16.66 -4.54
N VAL A 158 -1.90 17.07 -5.03
CA VAL A 158 -1.74 17.93 -6.21
C VAL A 158 -0.73 17.30 -7.14
N ARG A 159 -1.04 17.32 -8.44
CA ARG A 159 -0.09 17.04 -9.52
C ARG A 159 0.23 18.35 -10.25
N ARG A 160 1.52 18.65 -10.35
CA ARG A 160 2.01 19.83 -11.09
C ARG A 160 2.17 19.52 -12.58
N TYR A 161 2.35 20.56 -13.39
CA TYR A 161 2.51 20.45 -14.84
C TYR A 161 3.70 19.55 -15.27
N ASP A 162 4.71 19.40 -14.42
CA ASP A 162 5.89 18.56 -14.67
C ASP A 162 5.65 17.08 -14.37
N GLY A 163 4.44 16.72 -13.92
CA GLY A 163 4.06 15.36 -13.55
C GLY A 163 4.42 14.97 -12.11
N SER A 164 5.06 15.87 -11.34
CA SER A 164 5.31 15.61 -9.92
C SER A 164 3.99 15.60 -9.14
N ALA A 165 3.82 14.54 -8.34
CA ALA A 165 2.68 14.36 -7.46
C ALA A 165 3.12 14.61 -6.01
N THR A 166 2.28 15.30 -5.24
CA THR A 166 2.46 15.48 -3.80
C THR A 166 1.16 15.11 -3.11
N ILE A 167 1.23 14.14 -2.19
CA ILE A 167 0.11 13.74 -1.35
C ILE A 167 0.11 14.60 -0.09
N LYS A 168 -1.09 15.06 0.30
CA LYS A 168 -1.30 16.02 1.40
C LYS A 168 -0.29 17.19 1.37
N PRO A 169 -0.33 18.05 0.34
CA PRO A 169 0.42 19.30 0.40
C PRO A 169 -0.06 20.16 1.57
N SER A 170 0.74 21.14 1.97
CA SER A 170 0.35 22.11 3.00
C SER A 170 -1.05 22.70 2.76
N TRP A 171 -1.85 22.90 3.81
CA TRP A 171 -3.18 23.47 3.72
C TRP A 171 -3.22 24.85 3.05
N ASP A 172 -2.11 25.60 3.17
CA ASP A 172 -1.93 26.92 2.59
C ASP A 172 -1.37 26.88 1.16
N TYR A 173 -1.09 25.70 0.61
CA TYR A 173 -0.67 25.54 -0.78
C TYR A 173 -1.73 26.13 -1.71
N LYS A 174 -1.35 27.17 -2.45
CA LYS A 174 -2.20 27.81 -3.46
C LYS A 174 -2.01 27.10 -4.78
N LEU A 175 -3.10 26.55 -5.33
CA LEU A 175 -3.04 25.85 -6.60
C LEU A 175 -2.81 26.84 -7.74
N ALA A 176 -1.83 26.52 -8.59
CA ALA A 176 -1.66 27.20 -9.86
C ALA A 176 -2.75 26.78 -10.84
N ASP A 177 -3.15 27.64 -11.79
CA ASP A 177 -4.27 27.33 -12.69
C ASP A 177 -4.02 26.12 -13.60
N ASP A 178 -2.77 25.69 -13.76
CA ASP A 178 -2.36 24.49 -14.47
C ASP A 178 -2.22 23.24 -13.58
N ASP A 179 -2.22 23.38 -12.26
CA ASP A 179 -2.22 22.26 -11.32
C ASP A 179 -3.48 21.41 -11.47
N GLU A 180 -3.33 20.11 -11.28
CA GLU A 180 -4.43 19.16 -11.17
C GLU A 180 -4.54 18.67 -9.74
N LEU A 181 -5.78 18.57 -9.23
CA LEU A 181 -6.03 17.86 -7.99
C LEU A 181 -5.93 16.36 -8.23
N ILE A 182 -5.24 15.67 -7.34
CA ILE A 182 -5.35 14.22 -7.19
C ILE A 182 -6.58 13.98 -6.31
N VAL A 183 -7.60 13.35 -6.88
CA VAL A 183 -8.90 13.15 -6.27
C VAL A 183 -9.19 11.66 -6.16
N LEU A 184 -9.60 11.21 -4.97
CA LEU A 184 -10.17 9.89 -4.75
C LEU A 184 -11.67 9.95 -5.02
N ALA A 185 -12.16 9.10 -5.92
CA ALA A 185 -13.56 9.05 -6.33
C ALA A 185 -13.97 7.65 -6.82
N GLU A 186 -15.26 7.33 -6.75
CA GLU A 186 -15.78 6.04 -7.25
C GLU A 186 -15.70 5.93 -8.77
N ASP A 187 -15.92 7.05 -9.46
CA ASP A 187 -15.94 7.15 -10.92
C ASP A 187 -15.72 8.62 -11.32
N ASP A 188 -15.17 8.89 -12.51
CA ASP A 188 -14.87 10.25 -12.97
C ASP A 188 -16.13 11.13 -13.00
N SER A 189 -17.31 10.55 -13.28
CA SER A 189 -18.60 11.24 -13.27
C SER A 189 -19.06 11.71 -11.88
N THR A 190 -18.46 11.18 -10.80
CA THR A 190 -18.75 11.57 -9.42
C THR A 190 -17.94 12.78 -8.94
N ILE A 191 -16.95 13.20 -9.71
CA ILE A 191 -16.09 14.35 -9.40
C ILE A 191 -16.86 15.64 -9.71
N LYS A 192 -17.41 16.26 -8.65
CA LYS A 192 -18.22 17.47 -8.76
C LYS A 192 -17.65 18.58 -7.88
N PHE A 193 -16.89 19.46 -8.52
CA PHE A 193 -16.33 20.65 -7.89
C PHE A 193 -17.38 21.75 -7.75
N MET A 194 -17.43 22.35 -6.55
CA MET A 194 -18.33 23.45 -6.21
C MET A 194 -17.57 24.76 -6.00
N SER A 195 -18.03 25.81 -6.67
CA SER A 195 -17.45 27.17 -6.55
C SER A 195 -17.66 27.81 -5.18
N GLU A 196 -18.55 27.25 -4.35
CA GLU A 196 -18.77 27.62 -2.96
C GLU A 196 -18.54 26.42 -2.03
N ALA A 197 -18.25 26.67 -0.75
CA ALA A 197 -18.05 25.61 0.22
C ALA A 197 -19.38 24.89 0.51
N LEU A 198 -19.33 23.57 0.57
CA LEU A 198 -20.51 22.72 0.77
C LEU A 198 -20.96 22.66 2.24
N LEU A 199 -20.07 23.02 3.17
CA LEU A 199 -20.33 23.01 4.59
C LEU A 199 -19.81 24.30 5.22
N GLU A 200 -20.60 24.84 6.16
CA GLU A 200 -20.09 25.79 7.14
C GLU A 200 -19.37 25.02 8.25
N GLN A 201 -18.17 25.46 8.61
CA GLN A 201 -17.36 24.82 9.64
C GLN A 201 -18.03 24.99 11.01
N LYS A 202 -18.53 23.90 11.61
CA LYS A 202 -19.01 23.92 12.98
C LYS A 202 -17.83 24.09 13.95
N THR A 203 -18.05 24.82 15.03
CA THR A 203 -17.09 24.91 16.14
C THR A 203 -17.32 23.76 17.11
N VAL A 204 -17.01 22.52 16.69
CA VAL A 204 -16.92 21.40 17.64
C VAL A 204 -15.66 21.61 18.49
N SER A 205 -15.67 21.15 19.74
CA SER A 205 -14.43 21.11 20.54
C SER A 205 -13.57 19.96 20.03
N TYR A 206 -12.39 20.29 19.51
CA TYR A 206 -11.44 19.31 18.99
C TYR A 206 -10.23 19.24 19.93
N THR A 207 -9.58 18.08 19.98
CA THR A 207 -8.36 17.90 20.75
C THR A 207 -7.15 18.43 19.96
N ASP A 208 -6.27 19.17 20.62
CA ASP A 208 -5.01 19.62 20.02
C ASP A 208 -4.07 18.44 19.74
N ARG A 209 -3.14 18.62 18.78
CA ARG A 209 -2.09 17.65 18.47
C ARG A 209 -1.24 17.38 19.71
N LEU A 210 -1.08 16.11 20.07
CA LEU A 210 -0.09 15.68 21.06
C LEU A 210 1.24 15.44 20.33
N PRO A 211 2.39 15.90 20.85
CA PRO A 211 3.67 15.58 20.24
C PRO A 211 3.92 14.07 20.29
N SER A 212 4.17 13.47 19.13
CA SER A 212 4.54 12.07 18.99
C SER A 212 6.00 11.87 19.43
N ILE A 213 6.25 10.89 20.29
CA ILE A 213 7.60 10.42 20.61
C ILE A 213 7.73 9.05 19.90
N PRO A 214 8.74 8.85 19.03
CA PRO A 214 8.99 7.55 18.42
C PRO A 214 9.03 6.46 19.48
N LYS A 215 8.21 5.41 19.30
CA LYS A 215 8.13 4.32 20.25
C LYS A 215 9.33 3.39 20.04
N ILE A 216 9.81 2.82 21.14
CA ILE A 216 10.72 1.67 21.07
C ILE A 216 9.86 0.48 20.63
N GLU A 217 10.13 -0.02 19.44
CA GLU A 217 9.39 -1.12 18.82
C GLU A 217 10.32 -2.31 18.58
N LYS A 218 9.75 -3.51 18.55
CA LYS A 218 10.46 -4.76 18.30
C LYS A 218 9.73 -5.57 17.25
N HIS A 219 10.34 -5.74 16.08
CA HIS A 219 9.75 -6.41 14.92
C HIS A 219 10.56 -7.65 14.53
N LEU A 220 9.85 -8.67 14.06
CA LEU A 220 10.43 -9.90 13.53
C LEU A 220 9.97 -10.11 12.08
N ILE A 221 10.91 -10.35 11.18
CA ILE A 221 10.62 -10.78 9.82
C ILE A 221 11.02 -12.25 9.71
N ILE A 222 10.12 -13.09 9.19
CA ILE A 222 10.35 -14.51 8.96
C ILE A 222 10.34 -14.76 7.45
N GLY A 223 11.43 -15.34 6.95
CA GLY A 223 11.65 -15.65 5.56
C GLY A 223 12.53 -14.63 4.84
N TRP A 224 13.15 -15.06 3.73
CA TRP A 224 13.98 -14.22 2.89
C TRP A 224 13.54 -14.30 1.42
N ASN A 225 13.09 -13.17 0.88
CA ASN A 225 12.81 -12.96 -0.53
C ASN A 225 13.12 -11.51 -0.90
N SER A 226 12.80 -11.08 -2.12
CA SER A 226 13.12 -9.72 -2.60
C SER A 226 12.58 -8.58 -1.73
N LYS A 227 11.57 -8.83 -0.89
CA LYS A 227 10.94 -7.84 0.00
C LYS A 227 11.61 -7.75 1.36
N ALA A 228 12.29 -8.79 1.83
CA ALA A 228 12.93 -8.78 3.15
C ALA A 228 13.97 -7.65 3.30
N PRO A 229 14.88 -7.41 2.34
CA PRO A 229 15.80 -6.28 2.41
C PRO A 229 15.10 -4.91 2.45
N ILE A 230 13.97 -4.77 1.73
CA ILE A 230 13.19 -3.54 1.68
C ILE A 230 12.52 -3.31 3.02
N ALA A 231 11.83 -4.33 3.54
CA ALA A 231 11.15 -4.26 4.83
C ALA A 231 12.13 -3.98 5.98
N LEU A 232 13.32 -4.60 5.99
CA LEU A 232 14.35 -4.34 7.00
C LEU A 232 14.79 -2.88 7.04
N LYS A 233 15.07 -2.29 5.87
CA LYS A 233 15.44 -0.87 5.75
C LYS A 233 14.30 0.04 6.20
N GLU A 234 13.12 -0.23 5.67
CA GLU A 234 11.92 0.56 5.93
C GLU A 234 11.56 0.54 7.44
N TYR A 235 11.55 -0.63 8.10
CA TYR A 235 11.37 -0.68 9.56
C TYR A 235 12.44 0.13 10.29
N ALA A 236 13.71 0.02 9.90
CA ALA A 236 14.81 0.72 10.54
C ALA A 236 14.74 2.24 10.38
N GLU A 237 14.09 2.75 9.31
CA GLU A 237 13.82 4.17 9.10
C GLU A 237 12.68 4.69 10.00
N TYR A 238 11.71 3.83 10.37
CA TYR A 238 10.57 4.22 11.20
C TYR A 238 10.83 4.22 12.70
N VAL A 239 11.60 3.25 13.18
CA VAL A 239 11.65 2.94 14.61
C VAL A 239 12.61 3.86 15.37
N GLY A 240 12.27 4.17 16.61
CA GLY A 240 13.12 5.03 17.46
C GLY A 240 14.40 4.33 17.92
N GLU A 241 15.38 5.11 18.38
CA GLU A 241 16.62 4.60 19.00
C GLU A 241 16.32 3.55 20.09
N GLY A 242 17.04 2.43 20.03
CA GLY A 242 16.86 1.31 20.98
C GLY A 242 15.78 0.29 20.57
N SER A 243 15.14 0.48 19.42
CA SER A 243 14.24 -0.50 18.80
C SER A 243 15.01 -1.71 18.24
N GLU A 244 14.29 -2.80 17.95
CA GLU A 244 14.86 -4.01 17.36
C GLU A 244 14.12 -4.42 16.09
N VAL A 245 14.87 -4.77 15.04
CA VAL A 245 14.33 -5.33 13.79
C VAL A 245 15.12 -6.58 13.45
N ASN A 246 14.53 -7.75 13.72
CA ASN A 246 15.21 -9.02 13.61
C ASN A 246 14.70 -9.84 12.41
N LEU A 247 15.57 -10.69 11.87
CA LEU A 247 15.31 -11.57 10.74
C LEU A 247 15.49 -13.04 11.16
N VAL A 248 14.57 -13.88 10.73
CA VAL A 248 14.67 -15.34 10.83
C VAL A 248 14.58 -15.94 9.43
N VAL A 249 15.48 -16.85 9.13
CA VAL A 249 15.52 -17.59 7.87
C VAL A 249 15.64 -19.09 8.13
N ASP A 250 15.13 -19.90 7.21
CA ASP A 250 15.22 -21.36 7.27
C ASP A 250 16.64 -21.85 6.95
N GLU A 251 17.34 -21.15 6.04
CA GLU A 251 18.73 -21.41 5.67
C GLU A 251 19.49 -20.08 5.59
N LEU A 252 20.53 -19.89 6.40
CA LEU A 252 21.33 -18.68 6.43
C LEU A 252 22.55 -18.79 5.52
N THR A 253 22.37 -18.38 4.27
CA THR A 253 23.47 -18.33 3.30
C THR A 253 24.38 -17.11 3.53
N SER A 254 25.62 -17.17 3.01
CA SER A 254 26.53 -16.02 3.08
C SER A 254 26.00 -14.79 2.33
N GLU A 255 25.18 -14.99 1.30
CA GLU A 255 24.54 -13.88 0.57
C GLU A 255 23.53 -13.15 1.46
N ILE A 256 22.68 -13.90 2.16
CA ILE A 256 21.70 -13.35 3.11
C ILE A 256 22.44 -12.58 4.21
N GLN A 257 23.45 -13.19 4.83
CA GLN A 257 24.25 -12.56 5.89
C GLN A 257 24.89 -11.25 5.40
N ASN A 258 25.52 -11.25 4.23
CA ASN A 258 26.17 -10.06 3.70
C ASN A 258 25.19 -8.91 3.43
N ASN A 259 24.03 -9.20 2.83
CA ASN A 259 22.99 -8.21 2.59
C ASN A 259 22.43 -7.67 3.91
N PHE A 260 22.17 -8.55 4.88
CA PHE A 260 21.71 -8.17 6.20
C PHE A 260 22.71 -7.26 6.92
N ASP A 261 23.99 -7.62 6.92
CA ASP A 261 25.07 -6.85 7.55
C ASP A 261 25.24 -5.46 6.92
N GLU A 262 25.05 -5.33 5.60
CA GLU A 262 25.09 -4.04 4.91
C GLU A 262 23.95 -3.13 5.37
N ILE A 263 22.75 -3.69 5.52
CA ILE A 263 21.59 -2.96 6.03
C ILE A 263 21.83 -2.56 7.49
N ALA A 264 22.20 -3.51 8.35
CA ALA A 264 22.42 -3.25 9.77
C ALA A 264 23.49 -2.18 10.03
N LYS A 265 24.56 -2.14 9.21
CA LYS A 265 25.58 -1.08 9.28
C LYS A 265 25.05 0.32 8.96
N SER A 266 23.99 0.41 8.16
CA SER A 266 23.38 1.69 7.78
C SER A 266 22.48 2.26 8.89
N PHE A 267 22.08 1.42 9.85
CA PHE A 267 21.17 1.78 10.95
C PHE A 267 21.74 1.38 12.32
N PRO A 268 22.84 2.01 12.79
CA PRO A 268 23.54 1.62 14.01
C PRO A 268 22.73 1.81 15.30
N ASP A 269 21.68 2.63 15.27
CA ASP A 269 20.82 2.96 16.41
C ASP A 269 19.66 1.95 16.60
N VAL A 270 19.54 0.98 15.68
CA VAL A 270 18.54 -0.09 15.68
C VAL A 270 19.21 -1.43 15.92
N GLY A 271 18.75 -2.19 16.90
CA GLY A 271 19.22 -3.54 17.17
C GLY A 271 18.76 -4.51 16.08
N MET A 272 19.68 -5.00 15.25
CA MET A 272 19.35 -5.93 14.16
C MET A 272 20.10 -7.25 14.33
N ASN A 273 19.36 -8.35 14.37
CA ASN A 273 19.92 -9.70 14.43
C ASN A 273 19.31 -10.60 13.35
N VAL A 274 20.10 -11.54 12.84
CA VAL A 274 19.65 -12.60 11.92
C VAL A 274 19.92 -13.98 12.53
N TRP A 275 18.95 -14.87 12.42
CA TRP A 275 19.04 -16.25 12.92
C TRP A 275 18.59 -17.27 11.87
N GLU A 276 19.31 -18.38 11.81
CA GLU A 276 18.85 -19.61 11.15
C GLU A 276 18.00 -20.39 12.14
N VAL A 277 16.77 -20.74 11.75
CA VAL A 277 15.79 -21.46 12.59
C VAL A 277 15.00 -22.41 11.71
N ASP A 278 14.83 -23.66 12.14
CA ASP A 278 13.92 -24.59 11.47
C ASP A 278 12.47 -24.14 11.70
N LEU A 279 11.83 -23.64 10.65
CA LEU A 279 10.46 -23.13 10.69
C LEU A 279 9.41 -24.22 10.96
N ASN A 280 9.79 -25.50 10.89
CA ASN A 280 8.94 -26.64 11.23
C ASN A 280 9.11 -27.08 12.70
N SER A 281 10.08 -26.51 13.42
CA SER A 281 10.37 -26.83 14.81
C SER A 281 9.69 -25.84 15.76
N VAL A 282 8.60 -26.29 16.38
CA VAL A 282 7.87 -25.50 17.38
C VAL A 282 8.76 -25.06 18.55
N GLU A 283 9.71 -25.91 18.96
CA GLU A 283 10.64 -25.61 20.04
C GLU A 283 11.58 -24.45 19.69
N GLU A 284 12.09 -24.43 18.45
CA GLU A 284 12.95 -23.34 17.99
C GLU A 284 12.15 -22.05 17.78
N LEU A 285 10.94 -22.12 17.21
CA LEU A 285 10.04 -20.97 17.12
C LEU A 285 9.71 -20.39 18.51
N LYS A 286 9.47 -21.23 19.51
CA LYS A 286 9.28 -20.79 20.90
C LYS A 286 10.51 -20.11 21.49
N SER A 287 11.71 -20.55 21.12
CA SER A 287 12.97 -20.00 21.61
C SER A 287 13.15 -18.51 21.24
N LEU A 288 12.55 -18.08 20.11
CA LEU A 288 12.52 -16.69 19.66
C LEU A 288 11.68 -15.78 20.57
N LYS A 289 10.83 -16.36 21.44
CA LYS A 289 9.89 -15.64 22.31
C LYS A 289 9.00 -14.68 21.51
N PRO A 290 8.24 -15.20 20.52
CA PRO A 290 7.53 -14.39 19.54
C PRO A 290 6.51 -13.40 20.18
N TYR A 291 5.98 -13.74 21.36
CA TYR A 291 5.06 -12.89 22.14
C TYR A 291 5.69 -11.59 22.69
N LYS A 292 7.01 -11.39 22.58
CA LYS A 292 7.69 -10.15 22.98
C LYS A 292 7.78 -9.11 21.86
N TYR A 293 7.42 -9.47 20.64
CA TYR A 293 7.47 -8.58 19.49
C TYR A 293 6.19 -7.74 19.41
N ASN A 294 6.29 -6.53 18.88
CA ASN A 294 5.17 -5.72 18.46
C ASN A 294 4.48 -6.35 17.25
N SER A 295 5.26 -6.76 16.25
CA SER A 295 4.75 -7.47 15.07
C SER A 295 5.70 -8.56 14.59
N ILE A 296 5.11 -9.57 13.92
CA ILE A 296 5.81 -10.61 13.18
C ILE A 296 5.26 -10.62 11.76
N SER A 297 6.14 -10.38 10.79
CA SER A 297 5.86 -10.42 9.36
C SER A 297 6.35 -11.73 8.77
N ILE A 298 5.46 -12.56 8.24
CA ILE A 298 5.77 -13.85 7.62
C ILE A 298 5.72 -13.66 6.10
N LEU A 299 6.89 -13.71 5.46
CA LEU A 299 7.03 -13.52 4.02
C LEU A 299 6.75 -14.82 3.26
N ALA A 300 6.23 -14.67 2.04
CA ALA A 300 6.04 -15.80 1.15
C ALA A 300 7.41 -16.42 0.77
N SER A 301 7.55 -17.71 1.04
CA SER A 301 8.73 -18.50 0.66
C SER A 301 8.76 -18.78 -0.85
N SER A 302 9.88 -19.25 -1.38
CA SER A 302 9.94 -19.78 -2.74
C SER A 302 9.21 -21.14 -2.82
N GLY A 303 8.47 -21.37 -3.89
CA GLY A 303 7.75 -22.64 -4.11
C GLY A 303 7.36 -22.83 -5.56
N LYS A 304 6.82 -24.01 -5.90
CA LYS A 304 6.49 -24.34 -7.30
C LYS A 304 5.23 -23.64 -7.81
N ASN A 305 4.30 -23.37 -6.91
CA ASN A 305 3.03 -22.73 -7.19
C ASN A 305 2.54 -21.97 -5.95
N ALA A 306 1.52 -21.13 -6.13
CA ALA A 306 0.96 -20.33 -5.05
C ALA A 306 0.43 -21.20 -3.89
N GLU A 307 -0.22 -22.33 -4.17
CA GLU A 307 -0.77 -23.24 -3.16
C GLU A 307 0.32 -23.77 -2.20
N GLU A 308 1.47 -24.20 -2.73
CA GLU A 308 2.59 -24.68 -1.92
C GLU A 308 3.19 -23.55 -1.06
N ILE A 309 3.30 -22.35 -1.63
CA ILE A 309 3.84 -21.17 -0.94
C ILE A 309 2.91 -20.77 0.21
N ASP A 310 1.62 -20.64 -0.07
CA ASP A 310 0.61 -20.21 0.90
C ASP A 310 0.42 -21.24 2.01
N ALA A 311 0.47 -22.54 1.70
CA ALA A 311 0.43 -23.60 2.71
C ALA A 311 1.60 -23.53 3.71
N LYS A 312 2.82 -23.23 3.25
CA LYS A 312 3.98 -23.03 4.14
C LYS A 312 3.79 -21.79 5.02
N THR A 313 3.38 -20.66 4.43
CA THR A 313 3.13 -19.43 5.18
C THR A 313 2.04 -19.62 6.25
N LEU A 314 0.93 -20.27 5.89
CA LEU A 314 -0.17 -20.60 6.79
C LEU A 314 0.27 -21.51 7.93
N THR A 315 1.13 -22.50 7.66
CA THR A 315 1.68 -23.40 8.68
C THR A 315 2.45 -22.60 9.74
N VAL A 316 3.42 -21.78 9.32
CA VAL A 316 4.20 -20.93 10.23
C VAL A 316 3.29 -19.99 11.04
N LEU A 317 2.27 -19.42 10.38
CA LEU A 317 1.31 -18.55 11.04
C LEU A 317 0.50 -19.28 12.12
N LEU A 318 0.01 -20.48 11.84
CA LEU A 318 -0.76 -21.29 12.79
C LEU A 318 0.10 -21.70 13.99
N GLU A 319 1.36 -22.07 13.77
CA GLU A 319 2.30 -22.39 14.85
C GLU A 319 2.51 -21.21 15.79
N HIS A 320 2.73 -20.00 15.26
CA HIS A 320 2.86 -18.79 16.09
C HIS A 320 1.61 -18.51 16.92
N ARG A 321 0.43 -18.73 16.35
CA ARG A 321 -0.83 -18.59 17.09
C ARG A 321 -0.96 -19.59 18.22
N GLN A 322 -0.60 -20.84 17.97
CA GLN A 322 -0.62 -21.87 19.00
C GLN A 322 0.33 -21.48 20.13
N ILE A 323 1.54 -21.01 19.81
CA ILE A 323 2.50 -20.50 20.80
C ILE A 323 1.89 -19.34 21.63
N PHE A 324 1.17 -18.42 21.00
CA PHE A 324 0.53 -17.30 21.70
C PHE A 324 -0.61 -17.75 22.62
N GLN A 325 -1.39 -18.74 22.18
CA GLN A 325 -2.46 -19.31 22.98
C GLN A 325 -1.89 -20.01 24.21
N GLU A 326 -0.90 -20.89 24.02
CA GLU A 326 -0.23 -21.60 25.11
C GLU A 326 0.39 -20.62 26.12
N TYR A 327 1.08 -19.59 25.64
CA TYR A 327 1.62 -18.54 26.52
C TYR A 327 0.54 -17.84 27.35
N THR A 328 -0.60 -17.52 26.72
CA THR A 328 -1.73 -16.88 27.41
C THR A 328 -2.35 -17.81 28.45
N GLU A 329 -2.46 -19.11 28.16
CA GLU A 329 -2.98 -20.12 29.08
C GLU A 329 -2.04 -20.36 30.28
N GLU A 330 -0.72 -20.37 30.05
CA GLU A 330 0.29 -20.58 31.09
C GLU A 330 0.49 -19.38 32.01
N THR A 331 0.47 -18.16 31.45
CA THR A 331 0.80 -16.93 32.18
C THR A 331 -0.42 -16.11 32.60
N GLY A 332 -1.55 -16.29 31.92
CA GLY A 332 -2.71 -15.40 32.01
C GLY A 332 -2.54 -14.07 31.27
N GLU A 333 -1.38 -13.80 30.68
CA GLU A 333 -1.11 -12.56 29.95
C GLU A 333 -1.53 -12.69 28.48
N LYS A 334 -2.38 -11.76 28.02
CA LYS A 334 -2.83 -11.76 26.63
C LYS A 334 -1.73 -11.24 25.71
N VAL A 335 -1.36 -12.04 24.71
CA VAL A 335 -0.42 -11.62 23.66
C VAL A 335 -1.01 -10.50 22.81
N THR A 336 -0.25 -9.43 22.63
CA THR A 336 -0.62 -8.26 21.80
C THR A 336 0.13 -8.21 20.47
N THR A 337 1.06 -9.12 20.23
CA THR A 337 1.86 -9.22 18.99
C THR A 337 0.95 -9.34 17.77
N ALA A 338 1.14 -8.46 16.80
CA ALA A 338 0.47 -8.52 15.51
C ALA A 338 1.13 -9.58 14.62
N LEU A 339 0.32 -10.39 13.91
CA LEU A 339 0.79 -11.32 12.88
C LEU A 339 0.33 -10.81 11.53
N ILE A 340 1.28 -10.68 10.61
CA ILE A 340 1.04 -10.23 9.24
C ILE A 340 1.65 -11.27 8.32
N ALA A 341 0.83 -11.90 7.49
CA ALA A 341 1.27 -12.89 6.53
C ALA A 341 1.14 -12.36 5.10
N GLU A 342 2.13 -12.63 4.27
CA GLU A 342 2.01 -12.49 2.83
C GLU A 342 1.40 -13.77 2.24
N ILE A 343 0.26 -13.61 1.59
CA ILE A 343 -0.46 -14.69 0.91
C ILE A 343 -0.49 -14.36 -0.58
N VAL A 344 -0.09 -15.31 -1.40
CA VAL A 344 0.05 -15.16 -2.85
C VAL A 344 -1.32 -15.16 -3.52
N ASN A 345 -2.20 -16.09 -3.17
CA ASN A 345 -3.51 -16.22 -3.80
C ASN A 345 -4.69 -15.91 -2.88
N SER A 346 -5.75 -15.34 -3.43
CA SER A 346 -6.94 -14.97 -2.66
C SER A 346 -7.79 -16.15 -2.22
N GLU A 347 -7.61 -17.34 -2.79
CA GLU A 347 -8.41 -18.54 -2.46
C GLU A 347 -8.27 -18.93 -0.98
N ASP A 348 -7.13 -18.64 -0.36
CA ASP A 348 -6.86 -18.96 1.05
C ASP A 348 -7.30 -17.86 2.03
N THR A 349 -7.91 -16.77 1.54
CA THR A 349 -8.34 -15.63 2.37
C THR A 349 -9.26 -16.07 3.51
N GLU A 350 -10.23 -16.94 3.22
CA GLU A 350 -11.20 -17.40 4.22
C GLU A 350 -10.50 -18.23 5.33
N LEU A 351 -9.48 -19.01 4.97
CA LEU A 351 -8.69 -19.79 5.92
C LEU A 351 -7.87 -18.88 6.83
N VAL A 352 -7.22 -17.84 6.27
CA VAL A 352 -6.45 -16.85 7.02
C VAL A 352 -7.31 -16.09 8.02
N VAL A 353 -8.50 -15.64 7.60
CA VAL A 353 -9.46 -14.92 8.45
C VAL A 353 -10.01 -15.82 9.56
N LYS A 354 -10.37 -17.07 9.24
CA LYS A 354 -10.82 -18.07 10.24
C LYS A 354 -9.72 -18.48 11.20
N ALA A 355 -8.47 -18.50 10.72
CA ALA A 355 -7.29 -18.61 11.55
C ALA A 355 -7.05 -17.32 12.36
N GLY A 356 -7.96 -16.34 12.37
CA GLY A 356 -7.98 -15.19 13.27
C GLY A 356 -6.89 -14.15 13.01
N VAL A 357 -6.30 -14.16 11.81
CA VAL A 357 -5.32 -13.16 11.36
C VAL A 357 -6.08 -11.88 11.03
N LYS A 358 -5.62 -10.76 11.58
CA LYS A 358 -6.29 -9.47 11.42
C LYS A 358 -5.82 -8.71 10.18
N ASP A 359 -4.57 -8.91 9.78
CA ASP A 359 -3.99 -8.35 8.56
C ASP A 359 -3.14 -9.38 7.83
N PHE A 360 -3.32 -9.41 6.52
CA PHE A 360 -2.51 -10.20 5.60
C PHE A 360 -2.44 -9.44 4.27
N LEU A 361 -1.37 -9.67 3.54
CA LEU A 361 -1.09 -9.04 2.26
C LEU A 361 -1.41 -10.02 1.14
N LEU A 362 -2.41 -9.72 0.32
CA LEU A 362 -2.74 -10.51 -0.89
C LEU A 362 -1.91 -10.05 -2.08
N SER A 363 -0.68 -10.56 -2.21
CA SER A 363 0.32 -10.00 -3.14
C SER A 363 -0.18 -9.91 -4.59
N ASN A 364 -0.70 -11.01 -5.17
CA ASN A 364 -1.20 -10.99 -6.55
C ASN A 364 -2.38 -10.03 -6.75
N LYS A 365 -3.23 -9.86 -5.74
CA LYS A 365 -4.38 -8.95 -5.83
C LYS A 365 -3.92 -7.49 -5.88
N PHE A 366 -2.96 -7.11 -5.04
CA PHE A 366 -2.33 -5.79 -5.07
C PHE A 366 -1.66 -5.51 -6.42
N VAL A 367 -0.76 -6.39 -6.84
CA VAL A 367 0.03 -6.20 -8.07
C VAL A 367 -0.87 -6.13 -9.29
N SER A 368 -1.86 -7.02 -9.41
CA SER A 368 -2.81 -7.02 -10.51
C SER A 368 -3.66 -5.74 -10.56
N LYS A 369 -4.15 -5.26 -9.40
CA LYS A 369 -4.95 -4.03 -9.31
C LYS A 369 -4.13 -2.80 -9.68
N ILE A 370 -2.90 -2.68 -9.17
CA ILE A 370 -1.98 -1.59 -9.50
C ILE A 370 -1.65 -1.63 -10.99
N LEU A 371 -1.24 -2.78 -11.54
CA LEU A 371 -0.94 -2.94 -12.96
C LEU A 371 -2.13 -2.53 -13.83
N ALA A 372 -3.34 -2.95 -13.46
CA ALA A 372 -4.54 -2.63 -14.21
C ALA A 372 -4.79 -1.11 -14.23
N GLN A 373 -4.70 -0.43 -13.07
CA GLN A 373 -4.93 1.02 -12.99
C GLN A 373 -3.83 1.82 -13.70
N VAL A 374 -2.56 1.49 -13.48
CA VAL A 374 -1.42 2.13 -14.15
C VAL A 374 -1.47 1.89 -15.66
N SER A 375 -2.01 0.77 -16.14
CA SER A 375 -2.20 0.53 -17.57
C SER A 375 -3.21 1.47 -18.23
N GLN A 376 -4.15 2.03 -17.48
CA GLN A 376 -5.12 3.00 -17.98
C GLN A 376 -4.67 4.44 -17.75
N ALA A 377 -4.01 4.71 -16.62
CA ALA A 377 -3.50 6.02 -16.24
C ALA A 377 -2.08 5.89 -15.64
N PRO A 378 -1.03 5.92 -16.48
CA PRO A 378 0.36 5.71 -16.05
C PRO A 378 0.82 6.65 -14.92
N ASP A 379 0.31 7.88 -14.93
CA ASP A 379 0.65 8.90 -13.95
C ASP A 379 0.21 8.53 -12.52
N VAL A 380 -0.76 7.62 -12.35
CA VAL A 380 -1.16 7.10 -11.03
C VAL A 380 0.01 6.39 -10.34
N MET A 381 1.00 5.91 -11.10
CA MET A 381 2.21 5.34 -10.49
C MET A 381 2.97 6.35 -9.62
N ALA A 382 2.93 7.65 -9.94
CA ALA A 382 3.53 8.68 -9.09
C ALA A 382 2.77 8.85 -7.77
N VAL A 383 1.45 8.67 -7.78
CA VAL A 383 0.59 8.70 -6.59
C VAL A 383 0.92 7.52 -5.68
N TYR A 384 1.00 6.30 -6.23
CA TYR A 384 1.37 5.12 -5.45
C TYR A 384 2.74 5.22 -4.80
N LYS A 385 3.73 5.73 -5.53
CA LYS A 385 5.06 5.94 -4.97
C LYS A 385 5.07 6.92 -3.81
N GLN A 386 4.22 7.94 -3.84
CA GLN A 386 4.10 8.88 -2.73
C GLN A 386 3.31 8.30 -1.56
N LEU A 387 2.30 7.46 -1.82
CA LEU A 387 1.51 6.82 -0.76
C LEU A 387 2.26 5.72 -0.01
N PHE A 388 3.19 5.03 -0.65
CA PHE A 388 3.87 3.87 -0.07
C PHE A 388 5.23 4.19 0.56
N ILE A 389 5.82 5.36 0.36
CA ILE A 389 7.11 5.72 1.00
C ILE A 389 6.91 6.15 2.46
N ALA A 390 7.94 5.97 3.29
CA ALA A 390 8.01 6.51 4.66
C ALA A 390 8.17 8.03 4.73
N GLU A 391 8.65 8.67 3.66
CA GLU A 391 8.84 10.12 3.68
C GLU A 391 7.53 10.85 3.35
N GLY A 392 7.08 11.69 4.28
CA GLY A 392 5.95 12.59 4.05
C GLY A 392 4.68 12.12 4.76
N SER A 393 3.56 12.08 4.03
CA SER A 393 2.26 11.75 4.61
C SER A 393 1.83 10.33 4.26
N GLU A 394 1.70 9.50 5.30
CA GLU A 394 1.32 8.11 5.22
C GLU A 394 -0.10 7.88 5.73
N LEU A 395 -0.63 6.71 5.42
CA LEU A 395 -1.94 6.28 5.85
C LEU A 395 -1.93 5.74 7.29
N TYR A 396 -2.85 6.23 8.10
CA TYR A 396 -3.02 5.80 9.49
C TYR A 396 -4.48 5.54 9.83
N LEU A 397 -4.69 4.58 10.74
CA LEU A 397 -5.95 4.34 11.43
C LEU A 397 -5.87 4.96 12.83
N LYS A 398 -6.32 6.19 12.97
CA LYS A 398 -6.23 6.94 14.24
C LYS A 398 -7.53 6.86 15.02
N PRO A 399 -7.54 6.36 16.27
CA PRO A 399 -8.76 6.25 17.08
C PRO A 399 -9.54 7.56 17.18
N VAL A 400 -10.87 7.51 17.07
CA VAL A 400 -11.73 8.73 17.06
C VAL A 400 -11.60 9.57 18.34
N LYS A 401 -11.19 8.95 19.46
CA LYS A 401 -10.90 9.63 20.74
C LYS A 401 -9.78 10.69 20.64
N LEU A 402 -8.94 10.64 19.62
CA LEU A 402 -7.90 11.65 19.37
C LEU A 402 -8.49 12.95 18.79
N TYR A 403 -9.70 12.88 18.24
CA TYR A 403 -10.35 13.96 17.51
C TYR A 403 -11.52 14.56 18.29
N PHE A 404 -12.28 13.69 18.95
CA PHE A 404 -13.53 14.04 19.61
C PHE A 404 -13.49 13.66 21.10
N PRO A 405 -13.85 14.57 22.01
CA PRO A 405 -14.02 14.23 23.41
C PRO A 405 -15.23 13.29 23.60
N PRO A 406 -15.26 12.46 24.66
CA PRO A 406 -16.35 11.53 24.91
C PRO A 406 -17.75 12.17 24.89
N GLU A 407 -17.87 13.40 25.40
CA GLU A 407 -19.12 14.15 25.42
C GLU A 407 -19.61 14.51 24.01
N ALA A 408 -18.69 14.83 23.09
CA ALA A 408 -19.05 15.09 21.70
C ALA A 408 -19.57 13.82 21.01
N MET A 409 -18.91 12.67 21.23
CA MET A 409 -19.32 11.38 20.67
C MET A 409 -20.68 10.89 21.20
N MET A 410 -21.08 11.28 22.41
CA MET A 410 -22.34 10.84 23.02
C MET A 410 -23.56 11.70 22.68
N PHE A 411 -23.37 12.98 22.38
CA PHE A 411 -24.47 13.96 22.34
C PHE A 411 -24.58 14.77 21.04
N GLN A 412 -23.68 14.56 20.08
CA GLN A 412 -23.69 15.28 18.80
C GLN A 412 -23.78 14.31 17.63
N ASP A 413 -24.60 14.65 16.64
CA ASP A 413 -24.54 14.02 15.32
C ASP A 413 -23.26 14.50 14.63
N ILE A 414 -22.21 13.67 14.70
CA ILE A 414 -20.91 13.96 14.07
C ILE A 414 -21.02 13.62 12.59
N THR A 415 -20.81 14.61 11.71
CA THR A 415 -20.74 14.35 10.27
C THR A 415 -19.33 13.98 9.83
N PHE A 416 -19.19 13.41 8.64
CA PHE A 416 -17.86 13.23 8.05
C PHE A 416 -17.15 14.56 7.83
N GLY A 417 -17.89 15.63 7.51
CA GLY A 417 -17.35 16.98 7.44
C GLY A 417 -16.75 17.44 8.78
N ASP A 418 -17.38 17.10 9.91
CA ASP A 418 -16.84 17.37 11.24
C ASP A 418 -15.53 16.57 11.48
N CYS A 419 -15.43 15.33 10.98
CA CYS A 419 -14.20 14.52 11.01
C CYS A 419 -13.08 15.13 10.17
N VAL A 420 -13.39 15.62 8.96
CA VAL A 420 -12.43 16.31 8.10
C VAL A 420 -11.89 17.58 8.76
N VAL A 421 -12.75 18.37 9.41
CA VAL A 421 -12.31 19.56 10.17
C VAL A 421 -11.44 19.16 11.37
N ALA A 422 -11.81 18.10 12.10
CA ALA A 422 -11.04 17.62 13.25
C ALA A 422 -9.62 17.21 12.84
N ALA A 423 -9.49 16.44 11.76
CA ALA A 423 -8.21 16.02 11.21
C ALA A 423 -7.40 17.22 10.69
N GLN A 424 -8.02 18.15 9.96
CA GLN A 424 -7.33 19.34 9.46
C GLN A 424 -6.70 20.18 10.59
N LYS A 425 -7.37 20.28 11.76
CA LYS A 425 -6.83 20.97 12.94
C LYS A 425 -5.59 20.31 13.54
N ARG A 426 -5.41 19.02 13.29
CA ARG A 426 -4.26 18.22 13.70
C ARG A 426 -3.19 18.13 12.60
N ASP A 427 -3.38 18.86 11.50
CA ASP A 427 -2.57 18.75 10.28
C ASP A 427 -2.62 17.36 9.65
N GLU A 428 -3.81 16.77 9.59
CA GLU A 428 -4.09 15.44 9.06
C GLU A 428 -5.17 15.54 7.98
N LEU A 429 -5.08 14.71 6.94
CA LEU A 429 -6.07 14.65 5.86
C LEU A 429 -6.97 13.43 6.07
N CYS A 430 -8.20 13.64 6.53
CA CYS A 430 -9.18 12.55 6.66
C CYS A 430 -9.77 12.16 5.30
N ILE A 431 -9.66 10.87 4.98
CA ILE A 431 -10.17 10.27 3.73
C ILE A 431 -11.27 9.23 3.96
N GLY A 432 -11.50 8.81 5.20
CA GLY A 432 -12.55 7.85 5.55
C GLY A 432 -12.62 7.53 7.04
N LEU A 433 -13.38 6.50 7.39
CA LEU A 433 -13.49 5.96 8.74
C LEU A 433 -13.38 4.43 8.74
N LYS A 434 -13.04 3.87 9.90
CA LYS A 434 -13.16 2.45 10.21
C LYS A 434 -14.15 2.27 11.36
N ILE A 435 -15.23 1.56 11.09
CA ILE A 435 -16.28 1.21 12.06
C ILE A 435 -15.90 -0.08 12.77
N GLY A 436 -15.49 0.01 14.04
CA GLY A 436 -14.95 -1.10 14.83
C GLY A 436 -15.92 -2.26 14.98
N ALA A 437 -17.23 -1.97 15.07
CA ALA A 437 -18.27 -3.00 15.20
C ALA A 437 -18.35 -3.93 13.98
N LEU A 438 -17.89 -3.48 12.81
CA LEU A 438 -17.93 -4.23 11.54
C LEU A 438 -16.57 -4.86 11.20
N SER A 439 -15.59 -4.81 12.11
CA SER A 439 -14.20 -5.23 11.86
C SER A 439 -14.00 -6.70 11.52
N THR A 440 -15.01 -7.56 11.69
CA THR A 440 -14.99 -8.98 11.31
C THR A 440 -15.89 -9.31 10.12
N GLU A 441 -16.61 -8.33 9.58
CA GLU A 441 -17.55 -8.51 8.49
C GLU A 441 -16.87 -8.25 7.14
N GLN A 442 -16.40 -9.32 6.48
CA GLN A 442 -15.73 -9.21 5.17
C GLN A 442 -16.64 -8.60 4.10
N GLU A 443 -17.94 -8.88 4.11
CA GLU A 443 -18.93 -8.29 3.18
C GLU A 443 -19.15 -6.78 3.37
N LYS A 444 -18.62 -6.23 4.47
CA LYS A 444 -18.65 -4.80 4.81
C LYS A 444 -17.24 -4.20 4.82
N ASP A 445 -16.32 -4.80 4.07
CA ASP A 445 -14.92 -4.38 3.96
C ASP A 445 -14.25 -4.19 5.33
N PHE A 446 -14.61 -5.04 6.31
CA PHE A 446 -14.11 -4.97 7.68
C PHE A 446 -14.36 -3.61 8.36
N GLY A 447 -15.47 -2.95 7.98
CA GLY A 447 -15.90 -1.66 8.50
C GLY A 447 -15.18 -0.46 7.91
N ILE A 448 -14.39 -0.63 6.85
CA ILE A 448 -13.71 0.48 6.17
C ILE A 448 -14.69 1.20 5.26
N GLU A 449 -14.77 2.52 5.41
CA GLU A 449 -15.58 3.38 4.57
C GLU A 449 -14.74 4.57 4.11
N LEU A 450 -14.32 4.55 2.85
CA LEU A 450 -13.61 5.66 2.22
C LEU A 450 -14.58 6.62 1.53
N ILE A 451 -14.18 7.88 1.48
CA ILE A 451 -14.90 9.01 0.87
C ILE A 451 -16.40 9.14 1.22
N PRO A 452 -16.84 8.99 2.50
CA PRO A 452 -18.23 9.27 2.85
C PRO A 452 -18.65 10.68 2.44
N LYS A 453 -19.97 10.89 2.34
CA LYS A 453 -20.46 12.24 2.00
C LYS A 453 -20.14 13.18 3.15
N LEU A 454 -19.77 14.41 2.82
CA LEU A 454 -19.47 15.43 3.82
C LEU A 454 -20.59 15.64 4.86
N ASN A 455 -21.85 15.49 4.46
CA ASN A 455 -23.01 15.64 5.33
C ASN A 455 -23.53 14.31 5.92
N GLU A 456 -22.86 13.20 5.68
CA GLU A 456 -23.20 11.89 6.24
C GLU A 456 -22.85 11.87 7.73
N SER A 457 -23.78 11.35 8.54
CA SER A 457 -23.69 11.39 10.00
C SER A 457 -23.37 10.01 10.56
N PHE A 458 -22.48 9.96 11.54
CA PHE A 458 -21.96 8.74 12.13
C PHE A 458 -22.14 8.73 13.65
N ASN A 459 -22.58 7.59 14.19
CA ASN A 459 -22.64 7.34 15.63
C ASN A 459 -21.31 6.74 16.09
N LEU A 460 -20.30 7.60 16.26
CA LEU A 460 -18.94 7.17 16.58
C LEU A 460 -18.82 6.63 18.01
N THR A 461 -18.05 5.57 18.16
CA THR A 461 -17.71 4.89 19.40
C THR A 461 -16.20 4.87 19.60
N LYS A 462 -15.75 4.55 20.81
CA LYS A 462 -14.31 4.46 21.14
C LYS A 462 -13.52 3.42 20.33
N ASP A 463 -14.22 2.48 19.72
CA ASP A 463 -13.63 1.37 18.94
C ASP A 463 -13.48 1.74 17.46
N ASP A 464 -13.97 2.92 17.06
CA ASP A 464 -13.86 3.44 15.70
C ASP A 464 -12.56 4.24 15.51
N ALA A 465 -12.14 4.38 14.25
CA ALA A 465 -10.97 5.15 13.86
C ALA A 465 -11.25 6.03 12.63
N LEU A 466 -10.53 7.14 12.51
CA LEU A 466 -10.45 7.89 11.26
C LEU A 466 -9.32 7.31 10.40
N ILE A 467 -9.56 7.22 9.10
CA ILE A 467 -8.55 6.89 8.09
C ILE A 467 -7.98 8.23 7.62
N VAL A 468 -6.71 8.48 7.93
CA VAL A 468 -6.07 9.77 7.66
C VAL A 468 -4.73 9.61 6.95
N LEU A 469 -4.37 10.60 6.15
CA LEU A 469 -2.99 10.82 5.73
C LEU A 469 -2.32 11.80 6.72
N ALA A 470 -1.20 11.42 7.32
CA ALA A 470 -0.50 12.18 8.34
C ALA A 470 1.01 11.91 8.31
N GLU A 471 1.82 12.80 8.90
CA GLU A 471 3.28 12.61 9.00
C GLU A 471 3.70 11.70 10.17
N ASP A 472 2.77 11.37 11.07
CA ASP A 472 3.03 10.50 12.21
C ASP A 472 1.75 9.79 12.71
N GLU A 473 1.93 8.79 13.57
CA GLU A 473 0.87 7.92 14.11
C GLU A 473 -0.08 8.62 15.11
N ASN A 474 0.32 9.68 15.83
CA ASN A 474 -0.35 10.15 17.06
C ASN A 474 -1.23 11.40 16.92
#